data_AF-A0A958YHN0-F1
#
_entry.id   AF-A0A958YHN0-F1
#
_cell.length_a   1.000
_cell.length_b   1.000
_cell.length_c   1.000
_cell.angle_alpha   90.00
_cell.angle_beta   90.00
_cell.angle_gamma   90.00
#
_symmetry.space_group_name_H-M   'P 1'
#
loop_
_entity.id
_entity.type
_entity.pdbx_description
1 polymer ?
#
loop_
_entity_poly.entity_id
_entity_poly.type
_entity_poly.pdbx_seq_one_letter_code
_entity_poly.pdbx_strand_id
1 'polypeptide(L)'
;MKTDLYTKTILTLIAVCLAVIALRPFEIIPTAQAHSDASLNETASQYRLISIDELETLDVRIVDISTYDELNVNVKSIDTYDEMKVNLKSIDTSDELDVNIDEIGGSWVSSGSPIPVTIKQ
;
A
#
# COMPACT_ATOMS: atom_id res chain seq x y z
N MET A 1 -13.15 71.05 36.26
CA MET A 1 -13.75 70.91 34.91
C MET A 1 -12.77 70.40 33.86
N LYS A 2 -11.51 70.86 33.81
CA LYS A 2 -10.54 70.40 32.78
C LYS A 2 -10.16 68.92 32.90
N THR A 3 -9.98 68.41 34.13
CA THR A 3 -9.60 67.01 34.42
C THR A 3 -10.61 65.99 33.90
N ASP A 4 -11.90 66.31 33.98
CA ASP A 4 -13.00 65.46 33.52
C ASP A 4 -12.97 65.28 31.99
N LEU A 5 -12.63 66.34 31.26
CA LEU A 5 -12.45 66.27 29.80
C LEU A 5 -11.27 65.35 29.43
N TYR A 6 -10.13 65.49 30.10
CA TYR A 6 -8.93 64.67 29.84
C TYR A 6 -9.20 63.18 30.10
N THR A 7 -9.81 62.85 31.23
CA THR A 7 -10.15 61.45 31.56
C THR A 7 -11.13 60.88 30.57
N LYS A 8 -12.15 61.64 30.16
CA LYS A 8 -13.14 61.20 29.17
C LYS A 8 -12.51 60.98 27.79
N THR A 9 -11.61 61.86 27.35
CA THR A 9 -10.90 61.69 26.06
C THR A 9 -9.99 60.46 26.07
N ILE A 10 -9.21 60.26 27.13
CA ILE A 10 -8.31 59.10 27.26
C ILE A 10 -9.12 57.80 27.33
N LEU A 11 -10.21 57.77 28.10
CA LEU A 11 -11.08 56.60 28.21
C LEU A 11 -11.73 56.25 26.85
N THR A 12 -12.15 57.27 26.10
CA THR A 12 -12.72 57.07 24.77
C THR A 12 -11.68 56.51 23.79
N LEU A 13 -10.44 57.01 23.84
CA LEU A 13 -9.35 56.51 23.01
C LEU A 13 -9.03 55.04 23.30
N ILE A 14 -8.93 54.68 24.59
CA ILE A 14 -8.69 53.30 25.02
C ILE A 14 -9.84 52.38 24.59
N ALA A 15 -11.08 52.83 24.74
CA ALA A 15 -12.26 52.06 24.31
C ALA A 15 -12.25 51.79 22.81
N VAL A 16 -11.86 52.77 21.98
CA VAL A 16 -11.72 52.60 20.52
C VAL A 16 -10.63 51.59 20.19
N CYS A 17 -9.45 51.68 20.83
CA CYS A 17 -8.37 50.72 20.61
C CYS A 17 -8.78 49.29 20.98
N LEU A 18 -9.48 49.12 22.10
CA LEU A 18 -10.01 47.82 22.54
C LEU A 18 -11.09 47.29 21.59
N ALA A 19 -11.97 48.14 21.08
CA ALA A 19 -12.98 47.76 20.10
C ALA A 19 -12.33 47.22 18.80
N VAL A 20 -11.27 47.86 18.31
CA VAL A 20 -10.54 47.39 17.12
C VAL A 20 -9.89 46.03 17.38
N ILE A 21 -9.27 45.81 18.55
CA ILE A 21 -8.65 44.52 18.91
C ILE A 21 -9.71 43.42 19.01
N ALA A 22 -10.87 43.70 19.60
CA ALA A 22 -11.97 42.75 19.74
C ALA A 22 -12.61 42.34 18.41
N LEU A 23 -12.53 43.20 17.39
CA LEU A 23 -13.03 42.93 16.04
C LEU A 23 -12.03 42.18 15.15
N ARG A 24 -10.74 42.11 15.51
CA ARG A 24 -9.72 41.36 14.72
C ARG A 24 -9.98 39.85 14.59
N PRO A 25 -10.41 39.12 15.64
CA PRO A 25 -10.69 37.68 15.50
C PRO A 25 -12.06 37.38 14.88
N PHE A 26 -12.86 38.41 14.55
CA PHE A 26 -14.14 38.21 13.86
C PHE A 26 -13.87 37.96 12.37
N GLU A 27 -13.49 36.72 12.06
CA GLU A 27 -13.49 36.21 10.69
C GLU A 27 -14.96 36.07 10.22
N ILE A 28 -15.52 37.15 9.64
CA ILE A 28 -16.89 37.19 9.09
C ILE A 28 -17.08 36.14 7.98
N ILE A 29 -15.98 35.72 7.35
CA ILE A 29 -15.94 34.66 6.36
C ILE A 29 -15.12 33.53 6.98
N PRO A 30 -15.72 32.38 7.33
CA PRO A 30 -14.95 31.24 7.80
C PRO A 30 -13.97 30.84 6.69
N THR A 31 -12.68 30.85 7.00
CA THR A 31 -11.69 30.27 6.09
C THR A 31 -11.92 28.76 6.08
N ALA A 32 -12.40 28.23 4.95
CA ALA A 32 -12.53 26.80 4.77
C ALA A 32 -11.12 26.21 4.71
N GLN A 33 -10.60 25.78 5.86
CA GLN A 33 -9.42 24.93 5.88
C GLN A 33 -9.83 23.59 5.28
N ALA A 34 -9.44 23.37 4.02
CA ALA A 34 -9.43 22.04 3.44
C ALA A 34 -8.33 21.25 4.16
N HIS A 35 -8.65 20.73 5.34
CA HIS A 35 -7.90 19.62 5.86
C HIS A 35 -8.24 18.44 4.95
N SER A 36 -7.41 18.22 3.93
CA SER A 36 -7.34 16.91 3.32
C SER A 36 -6.75 16.01 4.38
N ASP A 37 -7.61 15.50 5.26
CA ASP A 37 -7.35 14.24 5.92
C ASP A 37 -7.15 13.25 4.77
N ALA A 38 -5.90 13.10 4.36
CA ALA A 38 -5.44 11.86 3.76
C ALA A 38 -5.38 10.78 4.86
N SER A 39 -6.35 10.76 5.81
CA SER A 39 -6.73 9.55 6.48
C SER A 39 -7.45 8.73 5.43
N LEU A 40 -6.65 8.01 4.64
CA LEU A 40 -7.13 6.85 3.91
C LEU A 40 -7.97 6.05 4.90
N ASN A 41 -9.28 6.07 4.66
CA ASN A 41 -10.31 5.48 5.48
C ASN A 41 -9.79 4.30 6.32
N GLU A 42 -9.76 4.46 7.65
CA GLU A 42 -9.88 3.34 8.57
C GLU A 42 -11.33 2.81 8.55
N THR A 43 -11.81 2.47 7.36
CA THR A 43 -12.90 1.51 7.23
C THR A 43 -12.24 0.17 7.03
N ALA A 44 -12.72 -0.84 7.74
CA ALA A 44 -12.27 -2.24 7.70
C ALA A 44 -12.51 -2.88 6.32
N SER A 45 -11.90 -2.32 5.28
CA SER A 45 -11.90 -2.83 3.93
C SER A 45 -10.80 -3.87 3.81
N GLN A 46 -11.16 -5.07 3.36
CA GLN A 46 -10.22 -6.16 3.10
C GLN A 46 -9.19 -5.84 2.00
N TYR A 47 -9.28 -4.66 1.38
CA TYR A 47 -8.35 -4.17 0.39
C TYR A 47 -8.04 -2.69 0.63
N ARG A 48 -6.80 -2.32 0.35
CA ARG A 48 -6.29 -0.96 0.42
C ARG A 48 -5.64 -0.60 -0.90
N LEU A 49 -5.89 0.62 -1.38
CA LEU A 49 -5.16 1.18 -2.50
C LEU A 49 -3.75 1.57 -2.02
N ILE A 50 -2.74 1.04 -2.70
CA ILE A 50 -1.33 1.34 -2.44
C ILE A 50 -0.83 2.13 -3.64
N SER A 51 -0.24 3.30 -3.39
CA SER A 51 0.44 4.06 -4.41
C SER A 51 1.68 3.32 -4.86
N ILE A 52 1.82 3.13 -6.17
CA ILE A 52 3.00 2.52 -6.78
C ILE A 52 4.00 3.64 -7.10
N ASP A 53 5.28 3.38 -6.86
CA ASP A 53 6.37 4.33 -7.13
C ASP A 53 6.58 4.54 -8.65
N GLU A 54 7.33 5.58 -9.05
CA GLU A 54 7.67 5.86 -10.45
C GLU A 54 8.41 4.69 -11.13
N LEU A 55 9.04 3.82 -10.33
CA LEU A 55 9.73 2.62 -10.77
C LEU A 55 8.81 1.40 -10.96
N GLU A 56 7.50 1.55 -10.76
CA GLU A 56 6.49 0.49 -10.88
C GLU A 56 6.74 -0.74 -9.99
N THR A 57 7.48 -0.56 -8.89
CA THR A 57 7.80 -1.63 -7.95
C THR A 57 6.86 -1.62 -6.75
N LEU A 58 6.56 -2.81 -6.23
CA LEU A 58 5.78 -3.00 -5.01
C LEU A 58 6.43 -4.10 -4.17
N ASP A 59 6.82 -3.75 -2.94
CA ASP A 59 7.28 -4.71 -1.94
C ASP A 59 6.07 -5.25 -1.15
N VAL A 60 5.93 -6.57 -1.09
CA VAL A 60 4.78 -7.25 -0.47
C VAL A 60 5.30 -8.25 0.56
N ARG A 61 4.90 -8.03 1.82
CA ARG A 61 5.09 -9.00 2.91
C ARG A 61 3.75 -9.58 3.32
N ILE A 62 3.60 -10.89 3.17
CA ILE A 62 2.41 -11.60 3.62
C ILE A 62 2.68 -12.16 5.02
N VAL A 63 1.79 -11.86 5.96
CA VAL A 63 1.88 -12.24 7.38
C VAL A 63 0.62 -13.02 7.75
N ASP A 64 0.73 -13.96 8.69
CA ASP A 64 -0.41 -14.70 9.27
C ASP A 64 -1.26 -15.52 8.28
N ILE A 65 -0.64 -16.08 7.23
CA ILE A 65 -1.28 -17.20 6.51
C ILE A 65 -1.29 -18.37 7.49
N SER A 66 -2.47 -18.74 7.98
CA SER A 66 -2.60 -19.87 8.90
C SER A 66 -2.03 -21.12 8.23
N THR A 67 -1.30 -21.96 8.96
CA THR A 67 -0.67 -23.18 8.41
C THR A 67 -1.65 -24.23 7.87
N TYR A 68 -2.96 -23.95 7.98
CA TYR A 68 -4.04 -24.75 7.43
C TYR A 68 -4.59 -24.19 6.12
N ASP A 69 -4.34 -22.91 5.83
CA ASP A 69 -4.84 -22.25 4.64
C ASP A 69 -3.75 -22.19 3.57
N GLU A 70 -4.09 -22.65 2.38
CA GLU A 70 -3.19 -22.55 1.22
C GLU A 70 -3.21 -21.13 0.67
N LEU A 71 -2.03 -20.55 0.45
CA LEU A 71 -1.91 -19.29 -0.28
C LEU A 71 -2.01 -19.55 -1.79
N ASN A 72 -3.11 -19.15 -2.39
CA ASN A 72 -3.28 -19.19 -3.84
C ASN A 72 -2.67 -17.91 -4.47
N VAL A 73 -1.62 -18.07 -5.27
CA VAL A 73 -0.98 -16.99 -6.02
C VAL A 73 -0.99 -17.32 -7.50
N ASN A 74 -1.52 -16.41 -8.31
CA ASN A 74 -1.38 -16.45 -9.75
C ASN A 74 -0.21 -15.57 -10.17
N VAL A 75 0.85 -16.16 -10.72
CA VAL A 75 2.02 -15.43 -11.20
C VAL A 75 2.08 -15.50 -12.71
N LYS A 76 2.27 -14.36 -13.37
CA LYS A 76 2.38 -14.26 -14.83
C LYS A 76 3.64 -13.48 -15.18
N SER A 77 4.39 -13.99 -16.16
CA SER A 77 5.59 -13.35 -16.70
C SER A 77 6.66 -13.03 -15.64
N ILE A 78 7.33 -14.08 -15.15
CA ILE A 78 8.42 -13.95 -14.19
C ILE A 78 9.74 -13.78 -14.95
N ASP A 79 10.49 -12.72 -14.64
CA ASP A 79 11.88 -12.52 -15.05
C ASP A 79 12.70 -12.22 -13.79
N THR A 80 13.61 -13.14 -13.44
CA THR A 80 14.45 -13.05 -12.24
C THR A 80 15.90 -13.13 -12.64
N TYR A 81 16.74 -12.33 -11.96
CA TYR A 81 18.18 -12.35 -12.22
C TYR A 81 18.82 -13.70 -11.87
N ASP A 82 18.38 -14.29 -10.75
CA ASP A 82 18.81 -15.60 -10.28
C ASP A 82 17.72 -16.66 -10.52
N GLU A 83 18.12 -17.93 -10.47
CA GLU A 83 17.20 -19.07 -10.63
C GLU A 83 16.16 -19.14 -9.50
N MET A 84 14.87 -19.24 -9.88
CA MET A 84 13.77 -19.45 -8.95
C MET A 84 13.59 -20.95 -8.65
N LYS A 85 13.83 -21.34 -7.40
CA LYS A 85 13.56 -22.72 -6.94
C LYS A 85 12.07 -22.92 -6.67
N VAL A 86 11.46 -23.89 -7.34
CA VAL A 86 10.04 -24.24 -7.20
C VAL A 86 9.89 -25.71 -6.85
N ASN A 87 9.13 -26.01 -5.80
CA ASN A 87 8.75 -27.38 -5.45
C ASN A 87 7.34 -27.66 -5.95
N LEU A 88 7.21 -28.53 -6.96
CA LEU A 88 5.95 -28.86 -7.60
C LEU A 88 5.39 -30.17 -7.04
N LYS A 89 4.11 -30.16 -6.66
CA LYS A 89 3.39 -31.39 -6.27
C LYS A 89 2.60 -31.99 -7.45
N SER A 90 2.01 -31.14 -8.27
CA SER A 90 1.23 -31.51 -9.46
C SER A 90 1.32 -30.42 -10.51
N ILE A 91 1.25 -30.81 -11.77
CA ILE A 91 1.15 -29.91 -12.92
C ILE A 91 -0.08 -30.37 -13.71
N ASP A 92 -0.95 -29.42 -14.05
CA ASP A 92 -2.12 -29.64 -14.90
C ASP A 92 -2.03 -28.69 -16.09
N THR A 93 -1.91 -29.25 -17.30
CA THR A 93 -1.74 -28.53 -18.56
C THR A 93 -2.53 -29.25 -19.65
N SER A 94 -3.11 -28.48 -20.57
CA SER A 94 -3.81 -29.03 -21.75
C SER A 94 -2.85 -29.45 -22.86
N ASP A 95 -1.66 -28.86 -22.89
CA ASP A 95 -0.66 -29.02 -23.95
C ASP A 95 0.54 -29.84 -23.46
N GLU A 96 1.41 -30.23 -24.39
CA GLU A 96 2.64 -30.98 -24.09
C GLU A 96 3.59 -30.15 -23.21
N LEU A 97 4.13 -30.78 -22.16
CA LEU A 97 5.10 -30.16 -21.26
C LEU A 97 6.49 -30.73 -21.53
N ASP A 98 7.33 -29.93 -22.16
CA ASP A 98 8.73 -30.25 -22.37
C ASP A 98 9.52 -30.11 -21.06
N VAL A 99 10.17 -31.20 -20.62
CA VAL A 99 11.02 -31.22 -19.41
C VAL A 99 12.39 -31.77 -19.72
N ASN A 100 13.43 -31.09 -19.21
CA ASN A 100 14.80 -31.59 -19.24
C ASN A 100 15.09 -32.31 -17.93
N ILE A 101 15.42 -33.59 -17.99
CA ILE A 101 15.69 -34.43 -16.83
C ILE A 101 17.15 -34.89 -16.88
N ASP A 102 17.92 -34.55 -15.85
CA ASP A 102 19.32 -34.96 -15.74
C ASP A 102 19.45 -36.34 -15.06
N GLU A 103 18.65 -36.59 -14.01
CA GLU A 103 18.73 -37.80 -13.17
C GLU A 103 17.36 -38.38 -12.83
N ILE A 104 17.24 -39.72 -12.85
CA ILE A 104 16.07 -40.44 -12.37
C ILE A 104 16.52 -41.57 -11.47
N GLY A 105 16.05 -41.55 -10.22
CA GLY A 105 16.26 -42.67 -9.28
C GLY A 105 17.73 -43.00 -8.98
N GLY A 106 18.63 -42.02 -9.00
CA GLY A 106 20.06 -42.24 -8.73
C GLY A 106 20.91 -42.53 -9.98
N SER A 107 20.32 -42.50 -11.18
CA SER A 107 21.00 -42.80 -12.44
C SER A 107 20.83 -41.65 -13.43
N TRP A 108 21.93 -41.23 -14.06
CA TRP A 108 21.94 -40.18 -15.09
C TRP A 108 21.17 -40.63 -16.33
N VAL A 109 20.40 -39.70 -16.90
CA VAL A 109 19.69 -39.91 -18.16
C VAL A 109 20.63 -39.57 -19.31
N SER A 110 21.22 -40.60 -19.93
CA SER A 110 22.26 -40.41 -20.95
C SER A 110 21.82 -40.73 -22.37
N SER A 111 20.54 -41.01 -22.62
CA SER A 111 20.03 -41.35 -23.95
C SER A 111 18.86 -40.45 -24.36
N GLY A 112 18.83 -40.04 -25.62
CA GLY A 112 17.71 -39.31 -26.22
C GLY A 112 16.52 -40.20 -26.60
N SER A 113 16.46 -41.43 -26.08
CA SER A 113 15.33 -42.35 -26.31
C SER A 113 14.21 -42.02 -25.33
N PRO A 114 12.94 -42.25 -25.70
CA PRO A 114 11.82 -42.05 -24.78
C PRO A 114 12.03 -42.79 -23.46
N ILE A 115 11.84 -42.09 -22.35
CA ILE A 115 11.98 -42.66 -21.01
C ILE A 115 10.71 -43.47 -20.72
N PRO A 116 10.80 -44.79 -20.46
CA PRO A 116 9.62 -45.59 -20.14
C PRO A 116 9.10 -45.19 -18.76
N VAL A 117 7.87 -44.69 -18.71
CA VAL A 117 7.20 -44.31 -17.47
C VAL A 117 6.06 -45.28 -17.16
N THR A 118 5.84 -45.56 -15.87
CA THR A 118 4.68 -46.33 -15.41
C THR A 118 3.65 -45.35 -14.85
N ILE A 119 2.51 -45.25 -15.52
CA ILE A 119 1.37 -44.47 -15.02
C ILE A 119 0.64 -45.34 -14.00
N LYS A 120 0.69 -44.95 -12.72
CA LYS A 120 -0.17 -45.54 -11.69
C LYS A 120 -1.52 -44.81 -11.70
N GLN A 121 -2.60 -45.56 -11.94
CA GLN A 121 -3.97 -45.10 -11.74
C GLN A 121 -4.30 -45.03 -10.25
#